data_AF-A0A7I4YYQ1-F1
#
_entry.id   AF-A0A7I4YYQ1-F1
#
_cell.length_a   1.000
_cell.length_b   1.000
_cell.length_c   1.000
_cell.angle_alpha   90.00
_cell.angle_beta   90.00
_cell.angle_gamma   90.00
#
_symmetry.space_group_name_H-M   'P 1'
#
loop_
_entity.id
_entity.type
_entity.pdbx_description
1 polymer ?
#
loop_
_entity_poly.entity_id
_entity_poly.type
_entity_poly.pdbx_seq_one_letter_code
_entity_poly.pdbx_strand_id
1 'polypeptide(L)'
;MFNDLFPKANLGIGPHDCLPYSYKAFVIAARYFPEFGGEGSSKVYKRAQHERRDVAAFFAHVLQETGENDISLFNTSLSNEEKADCFYRGGFYNWFERGPNSSFLLPAFPGFQTVDGKRCTEEGRYCKRSIELDYWSPCNESTETHAGQTYHRGCYFGRGALQLSWNYNYGLFQQFLLSRGIKVDLINNPNLVVTKMDPPLAMLASLWFYMTPQPPKPSMHSIVVGDWRQSEKNRRAGFSGPIFGPTSLVINNECGGEDPEEPVPAGPERSLSCKGMLDNFDAIPHMYSWQPDWGNMWRARPCDCEPASYGGPLPYYDPKLYPSKFVKENDRNRLRCVYSIYESPSTFRLDEGNAPCLKYKPKISLTKTGFKD
;
A
#
# COMPACT_ATOMS: atom_id res chain seq x y z
N MET A 1 24.02 -2.03 -10.79
CA MET A 1 23.58 -1.38 -9.53
C MET A 1 22.49 -2.19 -8.84
N PHE A 2 21.27 -2.37 -9.39
CA PHE A 2 20.21 -3.13 -8.69
C PHE A 2 20.69 -4.52 -8.20
N ASN A 3 21.30 -5.32 -9.07
CA ASN A 3 21.76 -6.67 -8.68
C ASN A 3 22.90 -6.67 -7.66
N ASP A 4 23.68 -5.58 -7.60
CA ASP A 4 24.78 -5.41 -6.65
C ASP A 4 24.26 -4.95 -5.28
N LEU A 5 23.18 -4.16 -5.27
CA LEU A 5 22.49 -3.74 -4.05
C LEU A 5 21.68 -4.87 -3.42
N PHE A 6 21.14 -5.81 -4.22
CA PHE A 6 20.24 -6.87 -3.73
C PHE A 6 20.69 -8.28 -4.16
N PRO A 7 21.94 -8.68 -3.88
CA PRO A 7 22.45 -9.99 -4.27
C PRO A 7 21.73 -11.14 -3.56
N LYS A 8 21.14 -10.88 -2.39
CA LYS A 8 20.43 -11.87 -1.57
C LYS A 8 18.91 -11.88 -1.77
N ALA A 9 18.38 -11.17 -2.77
CA ALA A 9 16.95 -11.12 -3.02
C ALA A 9 16.34 -12.54 -3.17
N ASN A 10 15.04 -12.69 -2.96
CA ASN A 10 14.31 -13.94 -3.18
C ASN A 10 14.85 -15.11 -2.34
N LEU A 11 14.94 -14.92 -1.02
CA LEU A 11 15.49 -15.89 -0.06
C LEU A 11 16.92 -16.35 -0.40
N GLY A 12 17.78 -15.42 -0.83
CA GLY A 12 19.18 -15.70 -1.14
C GLY A 12 19.42 -16.28 -2.54
N ILE A 13 18.37 -16.54 -3.34
CA ILE A 13 18.52 -17.03 -4.73
C ILE A 13 19.10 -15.94 -5.64
N GLY A 14 18.90 -14.68 -5.27
CA GLY A 14 19.33 -13.51 -6.02
C GLY A 14 18.29 -12.98 -7.01
N PRO A 15 18.58 -11.86 -7.68
CA PRO A 15 17.62 -11.12 -8.51
C PRO A 15 17.43 -11.80 -9.88
N HIS A 16 16.56 -12.81 -9.93
CA HIS A 16 16.30 -13.60 -11.13
C HIS A 16 14.99 -13.19 -11.83
N ASP A 17 14.99 -13.12 -13.16
CA ASP A 17 13.86 -12.65 -13.98
C ASP A 17 12.55 -13.45 -13.79
N CYS A 18 12.66 -14.72 -13.38
CA CYS A 18 11.51 -15.59 -13.08
C CYS A 18 10.99 -15.45 -11.64
N LEU A 19 11.62 -14.62 -10.82
CA LEU A 19 11.26 -14.42 -9.41
C LEU A 19 10.71 -13.00 -9.18
N PRO A 20 9.88 -12.81 -8.13
CA PRO A 20 9.22 -11.54 -7.83
C PRO A 20 10.14 -10.32 -7.78
N TYR A 21 11.36 -10.50 -7.28
CA TYR A 21 12.32 -9.41 -7.11
C TYR A 21 13.46 -9.53 -8.11
N SER A 22 13.35 -8.78 -9.20
CA SER A 22 14.39 -8.64 -10.22
C SER A 22 14.43 -7.21 -10.72
N TYR A 23 15.56 -6.82 -11.32
CA TYR A 23 15.67 -5.50 -11.95
C TYR A 23 14.60 -5.31 -13.04
N LYS A 24 14.31 -6.37 -13.81
CA LYS A 24 13.25 -6.34 -14.83
C LYS A 24 11.88 -6.12 -14.22
N ALA A 25 11.56 -6.79 -13.11
CA ALA A 25 10.31 -6.58 -12.41
C ALA A 25 10.17 -5.15 -11.88
N PHE A 26 11.25 -4.60 -11.30
CA PHE A 26 11.34 -3.21 -10.86
C PHE A 26 11.09 -2.22 -11.99
N VAL A 27 11.78 -2.37 -13.13
CA VAL A 27 11.60 -1.46 -14.27
C VAL A 27 10.19 -1.55 -14.86
N ILE A 28 9.62 -2.75 -14.98
CA ILE A 28 8.25 -2.92 -15.48
C ILE A 28 7.25 -2.22 -14.54
N ALA A 29 7.39 -2.43 -13.23
CA ALA A 29 6.50 -1.83 -12.25
C ALA A 29 6.64 -0.30 -12.19
N ALA A 30 7.87 0.24 -12.24
CA ALA A 30 8.13 1.68 -12.22
C ALA A 30 7.50 2.42 -13.42
N ARG A 31 7.33 1.77 -14.58
CA ARG A 31 6.65 2.38 -15.75
C ARG A 31 5.20 2.76 -15.50
N TYR A 32 4.55 2.15 -14.50
CA TYR A 32 3.18 2.53 -14.10
C TYR A 32 3.12 3.79 -13.24
N PHE A 33 4.28 4.29 -12.79
CA PHE A 33 4.44 5.45 -11.92
C PHE A 33 5.58 6.35 -12.44
N PRO A 34 5.38 7.05 -13.58
CA PRO A 34 6.45 7.83 -14.21
C PRO A 34 7.05 8.94 -13.33
N GLU A 35 6.33 9.39 -12.31
CA GLU A 35 6.82 10.33 -11.29
C GLU A 35 7.82 9.71 -10.29
N PHE A 36 7.82 8.38 -10.10
CA PHE A 36 8.72 7.69 -9.19
C PHE A 36 10.17 7.78 -9.69
N GLY A 37 11.02 8.47 -8.94
CA GLY A 37 12.38 8.82 -9.38
C GLY A 37 12.42 9.69 -10.64
N GLY A 38 11.28 10.25 -11.05
CA GLY A 38 11.11 11.10 -12.24
C GLY A 38 10.66 12.53 -11.92
N GLU A 39 10.23 12.78 -10.67
CA GLU A 39 9.90 14.12 -10.18
C GLU A 39 11.18 14.97 -10.10
N GLY A 40 11.33 15.91 -11.02
CA GLY A 40 12.54 16.73 -11.12
C GLY A 40 12.48 18.04 -10.34
N SER A 41 11.31 18.38 -9.78
CA SER A 41 11.07 19.68 -9.16
C SER A 41 11.36 19.65 -7.65
N SER A 42 12.41 20.35 -7.22
CA SER A 42 12.70 20.54 -5.79
C SER A 42 13.27 21.92 -5.54
N LYS A 43 12.85 22.55 -4.43
CA LYS A 43 13.43 23.82 -3.96
C LYS A 43 14.69 23.60 -3.11
N VAL A 44 14.96 22.36 -2.68
CA VAL A 44 16.01 22.02 -1.71
C VAL A 44 17.16 21.26 -2.36
N TYR A 45 16.86 20.34 -3.27
CA TYR A 45 17.85 19.43 -3.86
C TYR A 45 18.03 19.67 -5.36
N LYS A 46 19.22 19.38 -5.87
CA LYS A 46 19.44 19.29 -7.32
C LYS A 46 18.61 18.14 -7.89
N ARG A 47 18.14 18.27 -9.13
CA ARG A 47 17.31 17.28 -9.83
C ARG A 47 17.80 15.83 -9.63
N ALA A 48 19.04 15.53 -10.01
CA ALA A 48 19.59 14.17 -9.89
C ALA A 48 19.65 13.65 -8.45
N GLN A 49 19.87 14.53 -7.47
CA GLN A 49 19.84 14.15 -6.05
C GLN A 49 18.40 13.86 -5.61
N HIS A 50 17.44 14.66 -6.07
CA HIS A 50 16.03 14.51 -5.74
C HIS A 50 15.47 13.18 -6.27
N GLU A 51 15.70 12.90 -7.55
CA GLU A 51 15.30 11.65 -8.22
C GLU A 51 15.92 10.42 -7.54
N ARG A 52 17.22 10.48 -7.19
CA ARG A 52 17.91 9.38 -6.48
C ARG A 52 17.38 9.17 -5.06
N ARG A 53 17.02 10.25 -4.35
CA ARG A 53 16.48 10.17 -2.99
C ARG A 53 15.13 9.45 -2.97
N ASP A 54 14.27 9.68 -3.96
CA ASP A 54 12.99 8.99 -4.08
C ASP A 54 13.18 7.48 -4.25
N VAL A 55 14.08 7.08 -5.15
CA VAL A 55 14.42 5.66 -5.36
C VAL A 55 15.09 5.05 -4.13
N ALA A 56 16.03 5.76 -3.50
CA ALA A 56 16.72 5.29 -2.30
C ALA A 56 15.77 5.13 -1.11
N ALA A 57 14.81 6.03 -0.93
CA ALA A 57 13.81 5.94 0.13
C ALA A 57 12.92 4.70 -0.04
N PHE A 58 12.48 4.40 -1.27
CA PHE A 58 11.76 3.15 -1.54
C PHE A 58 12.59 1.92 -1.13
N PHE A 59 13.86 1.85 -1.52
CA PHE A 59 14.72 0.72 -1.16
C PHE A 59 15.07 0.64 0.33
N ALA A 60 15.15 1.76 1.04
CA ALA A 60 15.31 1.77 2.48
C ALA A 60 14.13 1.09 3.18
N HIS A 61 12.90 1.36 2.73
CA HIS A 61 11.72 0.65 3.25
C HIS A 61 11.69 -0.82 2.85
N VAL A 62 12.15 -1.17 1.65
CA VAL A 62 12.29 -2.58 1.26
C VAL A 62 13.23 -3.35 2.20
N LEU A 63 14.33 -2.73 2.61
CA LEU A 63 15.26 -3.31 3.58
C LEU A 63 14.58 -3.57 4.92
N GLN A 64 13.82 -2.61 5.42
CA GLN A 64 13.07 -2.75 6.67
C GLN A 64 12.02 -3.87 6.58
N GLU A 65 11.18 -3.83 5.55
CA GLU A 65 9.99 -4.68 5.45
C GLU A 65 10.29 -6.13 5.03
N THR A 66 11.33 -6.30 4.19
CA THR A 66 11.62 -7.60 3.57
C THR A 66 13.10 -7.97 3.59
N GLY A 67 13.89 -7.30 4.43
CA GLY A 67 15.29 -7.61 4.64
C GLY A 67 15.53 -9.03 5.14
N GLU A 68 16.72 -9.55 4.86
CA GLU A 68 17.27 -10.75 5.51
C GLU A 68 17.48 -10.49 7.01
N ASN A 69 17.86 -9.25 7.37
CA ASN A 69 18.10 -8.80 8.74
C ASN A 69 19.08 -9.70 9.51
N ASP A 70 20.15 -10.15 8.83
CA ASP A 70 21.17 -11.03 9.40
C ASP A 70 22.08 -10.29 10.38
N ILE A 71 21.67 -10.27 11.66
CA ILE A 71 22.44 -9.65 12.74
C ILE A 71 23.74 -10.41 13.05
N SER A 72 23.90 -11.66 12.60
CA SER A 72 25.10 -12.44 12.86
C SER A 72 26.35 -11.83 12.18
N LEU A 73 26.15 -11.03 11.13
CA LEU A 73 27.21 -10.25 10.48
C LEU A 73 27.97 -9.38 11.48
N PHE A 74 27.32 -8.87 12.54
CA PHE A 74 27.95 -8.00 13.53
C PHE A 74 28.87 -8.75 14.52
N ASN A 75 28.74 -10.08 14.60
CA ASN A 75 29.60 -10.96 15.40
C ASN A 75 30.87 -11.42 14.64
N THR A 76 31.04 -10.98 13.40
CA THR A 76 32.22 -11.32 12.58
C THR A 76 33.42 -10.42 12.90
N SER A 77 34.60 -10.83 12.42
CA SER A 77 35.84 -10.04 12.51
C SER A 77 35.93 -8.91 11.46
N LEU A 78 34.89 -8.69 10.66
CA LEU A 78 34.84 -7.63 9.66
C LEU A 78 34.84 -6.24 10.32
N SER A 79 35.25 -5.22 9.56
CA SER A 79 35.08 -3.83 9.99
C SER A 79 33.60 -3.44 10.06
N ASN A 80 33.26 -2.40 10.83
CA ASN A 80 31.88 -1.92 10.94
C ASN A 80 31.29 -1.48 9.59
N GLU A 81 32.11 -0.94 8.69
CA GLU A 81 31.69 -0.54 7.34
C GLU A 81 31.34 -1.77 6.49
N GLU A 82 32.18 -2.81 6.50
CA GLU A 82 31.91 -4.07 5.79
C GLU A 82 30.67 -4.79 6.34
N LYS A 83 30.49 -4.78 7.67
CA LYS A 83 29.30 -5.33 8.33
C LYS A 83 28.03 -4.63 7.84
N ALA A 84 28.02 -3.30 7.85
CA ALA A 84 26.90 -2.51 7.38
C ALA A 84 26.64 -2.71 5.87
N ASP A 85 27.67 -2.75 5.03
CA ASP A 85 27.53 -3.01 3.59
C ASP A 85 26.91 -4.39 3.34
N CYS A 86 27.33 -5.41 4.10
CA CYS A 86 26.75 -6.75 3.99
C CYS A 86 25.29 -6.79 4.47
N PHE A 87 24.97 -6.13 5.58
CA PHE A 87 23.62 -6.08 6.14
C PHE A 87 22.64 -5.40 5.18
N TYR A 88 23.01 -4.23 4.65
CA TYR A 88 22.16 -3.46 3.74
C TYR A 88 22.04 -4.05 2.32
N ARG A 89 22.78 -5.12 2.01
CA ARG A 89 22.57 -5.93 0.80
C ARG A 89 21.49 -7.01 0.96
N GLY A 90 20.87 -7.10 2.14
CA GLY A 90 19.83 -8.08 2.48
C GLY A 90 18.41 -7.72 2.01
N GLY A 91 18.20 -6.63 1.26
CA GLY A 91 16.86 -6.20 0.84
C GLY A 91 16.18 -7.17 -0.14
N PHE A 92 14.85 -7.13 -0.22
CA PHE A 92 14.05 -8.03 -1.05
C PHE A 92 14.25 -9.53 -0.72
N TYR A 93 14.64 -9.88 0.50
CA TYR A 93 14.86 -11.27 0.88
C TYR A 93 13.53 -12.01 1.00
N ASN A 94 12.59 -11.47 1.78
CA ASN A 94 11.31 -12.11 2.08
C ASN A 94 10.18 -11.71 1.11
N TRP A 95 9.32 -12.66 0.74
CA TRP A 95 8.07 -12.38 -0.01
C TRP A 95 6.86 -12.25 0.89
N PHE A 96 6.88 -12.93 2.04
CA PHE A 96 5.78 -13.00 3.00
C PHE A 96 6.18 -12.35 4.30
N GLU A 97 5.19 -11.79 4.98
CA GLU A 97 5.35 -11.20 6.31
C GLU A 97 5.93 -12.23 7.27
N ARG A 98 6.92 -11.79 8.07
CA ARG A 98 7.70 -12.64 9.00
C ARG A 98 8.55 -13.72 8.34
N GLY A 99 8.56 -13.82 7.01
CA GLY A 99 9.38 -14.77 6.27
C GLY A 99 8.95 -16.24 6.46
N PRO A 100 9.84 -17.19 6.11
CA PRO A 100 9.57 -18.61 6.25
C PRO A 100 9.34 -19.05 7.70
N ASN A 101 8.55 -20.11 7.89
CA ASN A 101 8.15 -20.71 9.16
C ASN A 101 7.32 -19.79 10.08
N SER A 102 6.74 -18.71 9.54
CA SER A 102 5.83 -17.86 10.29
C SER A 102 4.57 -18.63 10.72
N SER A 103 3.95 -18.19 11.82
CA SER A 103 2.68 -18.74 12.32
C SER A 103 1.50 -18.54 11.36
N PHE A 104 1.66 -17.68 10.35
CA PHE A 104 0.67 -17.44 9.30
C PHE A 104 0.60 -18.60 8.32
N LEU A 105 1.71 -19.32 8.15
CA LEU A 105 1.89 -20.35 7.13
C LEU A 105 1.79 -21.75 7.71
N LEU A 106 1.69 -22.73 6.82
CA LEU A 106 1.55 -24.13 7.21
C LEU A 106 2.95 -24.73 7.37
N PRO A 107 3.17 -25.67 8.30
CA PRO A 107 4.43 -26.41 8.37
C PRO A 107 4.78 -27.13 7.06
N ALA A 108 3.77 -27.61 6.32
CA ALA A 108 3.93 -28.24 5.00
C ALA A 108 4.20 -27.24 3.86
N PHE A 109 3.88 -25.96 4.06
CA PHE A 109 4.07 -24.85 3.12
C PHE A 109 4.69 -23.67 3.85
N PRO A 110 5.95 -23.81 4.29
CA PRO A 110 6.54 -22.92 5.28
C PRO A 110 6.91 -21.53 4.74
N GLY A 111 6.79 -21.24 3.44
CA GLY A 111 7.11 -19.92 2.87
C GLY A 111 8.42 -19.85 2.13
N PHE A 112 9.10 -20.97 1.90
CA PHE A 112 10.30 -21.03 1.06
C PHE A 112 10.00 -20.92 -0.44
N GLN A 113 8.73 -21.08 -0.82
CA GLN A 113 8.28 -20.89 -2.19
C GLN A 113 7.13 -19.89 -2.25
N THR A 114 7.03 -19.12 -3.34
CA THR A 114 5.95 -18.13 -3.53
C THR A 114 4.57 -18.77 -3.57
N VAL A 115 4.46 -20.08 -3.84
CA VAL A 115 3.17 -20.81 -3.83
C VAL A 115 2.67 -21.12 -2.42
N ASP A 116 3.53 -21.07 -1.42
CA ASP A 116 3.22 -21.49 -0.04
C ASP A 116 2.18 -20.58 0.61
N GLY A 117 2.19 -19.28 0.26
CA GLY A 117 1.24 -18.28 0.75
C GLY A 117 -0.18 -18.39 0.17
N LYS A 118 -0.52 -19.49 -0.53
CA LYS A 118 -1.88 -19.74 -1.06
C LYS A 118 -2.91 -19.96 0.06
N ARG A 119 -2.46 -20.39 1.23
CA ARG A 119 -3.29 -20.66 2.41
C ARG A 119 -2.62 -20.10 3.65
N CYS A 120 -3.41 -19.93 4.70
CA CYS A 120 -2.93 -19.41 5.97
C CYS A 120 -3.76 -19.95 7.14
N THR A 121 -3.17 -19.84 8.32
CA THR A 121 -3.88 -19.94 9.60
C THR A 121 -4.78 -18.71 9.82
N GLU A 122 -5.58 -18.70 10.89
CA GLU A 122 -6.40 -17.53 11.25
C GLU A 122 -5.52 -16.27 11.48
N GLU A 123 -4.28 -16.43 11.97
CA GLU A 123 -3.36 -15.30 12.17
C GLU A 123 -3.00 -14.59 10.86
N GLY A 124 -2.90 -15.32 9.75
CA GLY A 124 -2.60 -14.74 8.43
C GLY A 124 -3.82 -14.17 7.69
N ARG A 125 -4.99 -14.15 8.31
CA ARG A 125 -6.24 -13.86 7.59
C ARG A 125 -6.36 -12.38 7.22
N TYR A 126 -6.05 -11.47 8.15
CA TYR A 126 -6.02 -10.00 7.96
C TYR A 126 -7.27 -9.46 7.22
N CYS A 127 -8.44 -9.89 7.68
CA CYS A 127 -9.72 -9.52 7.12
C CYS A 127 -10.42 -8.51 8.03
N LYS A 128 -10.72 -7.33 7.50
CA LYS A 128 -11.60 -6.35 8.14
C LYS A 128 -12.95 -6.32 7.44
N ARG A 129 -14.02 -6.38 8.23
CA ARG A 129 -15.41 -6.45 7.76
C ARG A 129 -16.13 -5.14 8.10
N SER A 130 -16.90 -4.64 7.14
CA SER A 130 -17.93 -3.60 7.30
C SER A 130 -18.88 -3.74 6.12
N ILE A 131 -20.05 -3.11 6.18
CA ILE A 131 -21.01 -3.13 5.08
C ILE A 131 -20.36 -2.66 3.76
N GLU A 132 -19.57 -1.60 3.83
CA GLU A 132 -18.89 -1.02 2.67
C GLU A 132 -17.69 -1.88 2.23
N LEU A 133 -16.92 -2.41 3.18
CA LEU A 133 -15.79 -3.29 2.87
C LEU A 133 -16.26 -4.61 2.25
N ASP A 134 -17.36 -5.17 2.71
CA ASP A 134 -17.94 -6.39 2.17
C ASP A 134 -18.40 -6.21 0.71
N TYR A 135 -18.71 -4.98 0.31
CA TYR A 135 -19.00 -4.63 -1.08
C TYR A 135 -17.74 -4.44 -1.93
N TRP A 136 -16.82 -3.60 -1.45
CA TRP A 136 -15.67 -3.16 -2.24
C TRP A 136 -14.52 -4.17 -2.24
N SER A 137 -14.28 -4.80 -1.10
CA SER A 137 -13.14 -5.66 -0.80
C SER A 137 -13.55 -6.81 0.15
N PRO A 138 -14.52 -7.66 -0.23
CA PRO A 138 -15.03 -8.71 0.64
C PRO A 138 -13.92 -9.66 1.08
N CYS A 139 -14.10 -10.28 2.24
CA CYS A 139 -13.22 -11.36 2.65
C CYS A 139 -13.66 -12.68 2.02
N ASN A 140 -12.69 -13.42 1.49
CA ASN A 140 -12.92 -14.79 1.03
C ASN A 140 -12.99 -15.74 2.25
N GLU A 141 -14.20 -16.16 2.59
CA GLU A 141 -14.48 -17.07 3.71
C GLU A 141 -14.22 -18.55 3.39
N SER A 142 -13.73 -18.87 2.18
CA SER A 142 -13.43 -20.24 1.80
C SER A 142 -12.32 -20.82 2.67
N THR A 143 -12.56 -22.02 3.16
CA THR A 143 -11.59 -22.79 3.94
C THR A 143 -11.20 -24.09 3.23
N GLU A 144 -10.10 -24.68 3.68
CA GLU A 144 -9.62 -25.98 3.23
C GLU A 144 -9.02 -26.74 4.41
N THR A 145 -9.27 -28.05 4.48
CA THR A 145 -8.68 -28.90 5.51
C THR A 145 -7.46 -29.61 4.96
N HIS A 146 -6.33 -29.51 5.68
CA HIS A 146 -5.11 -30.25 5.37
C HIS A 146 -4.55 -30.85 6.66
N ALA A 147 -4.21 -32.14 6.64
CA ALA A 147 -3.71 -32.87 7.81
C ALA A 147 -4.54 -32.68 9.11
N GLY A 148 -5.87 -32.62 8.98
CA GLY A 148 -6.78 -32.45 10.12
C GLY A 148 -6.89 -31.02 10.68
N GLN A 149 -6.22 -30.04 10.08
CA GLN A 149 -6.34 -28.62 10.43
C GLN A 149 -7.07 -27.84 9.34
N THR A 150 -7.87 -26.84 9.74
CA THR A 150 -8.59 -25.94 8.83
C THR A 150 -7.76 -24.70 8.55
N TYR A 151 -7.67 -24.33 7.28
CA TYR A 151 -6.94 -23.17 6.79
C TYR A 151 -7.83 -22.29 5.93
N HIS A 152 -7.47 -21.02 5.82
CA HIS A 152 -8.20 -20.04 5.01
C HIS A 152 -7.58 -19.91 3.62
N ARG A 153 -8.41 -19.56 2.64
CA ARG A 153 -7.96 -19.13 1.30
C ARG A 153 -7.93 -17.60 1.15
N GLY A 154 -8.75 -16.89 1.93
CA GLY A 154 -8.72 -15.43 2.06
C GLY A 154 -7.60 -14.96 2.97
N CYS A 155 -6.37 -15.06 2.51
CA CYS A 155 -5.18 -14.72 3.30
C CYS A 155 -4.61 -13.38 2.89
N TYR A 156 -4.85 -12.32 3.67
CA TYR A 156 -4.43 -10.96 3.34
C TYR A 156 -3.24 -10.45 4.16
N PHE A 157 -2.42 -11.35 4.73
CA PHE A 157 -1.13 -11.01 5.33
C PHE A 157 -0.17 -10.36 4.32
N GLY A 158 0.91 -9.76 4.84
CA GLY A 158 1.88 -8.99 4.04
C GLY A 158 2.52 -9.78 2.89
N ARG A 159 2.49 -9.19 1.69
CA ARG A 159 3.13 -9.72 0.48
C ARG A 159 3.87 -8.66 -0.30
N GLY A 160 4.98 -9.07 -0.91
CA GLY A 160 5.81 -8.18 -1.71
C GLY A 160 6.70 -7.27 -0.86
N ALA A 161 7.42 -6.37 -1.53
CA ALA A 161 8.55 -5.66 -0.92
C ALA A 161 8.15 -4.63 0.15
N LEU A 162 6.95 -4.07 0.06
CA LEU A 162 6.36 -3.22 1.12
C LEU A 162 5.13 -3.89 1.77
N GLN A 163 5.11 -5.22 1.80
CA GLN A 163 4.21 -6.02 2.64
C GLN A 163 2.72 -5.61 2.55
N LEU A 164 2.16 -5.60 1.33
CA LEU A 164 0.74 -5.29 1.10
C LEU A 164 -0.13 -6.20 1.97
N SER A 165 -0.89 -5.58 2.88
CA SER A 165 -1.63 -6.25 3.94
C SER A 165 -3.07 -5.75 4.02
N TRP A 166 -3.97 -6.60 4.50
CA TRP A 166 -5.41 -6.38 4.65
C TRP A 166 -6.25 -6.42 3.38
N ASN A 167 -7.42 -7.07 3.47
CA ASN A 167 -8.39 -7.22 2.36
C ASN A 167 -8.69 -5.90 1.63
N TYR A 168 -8.83 -4.79 2.37
CA TYR A 168 -9.13 -3.50 1.77
C TYR A 168 -8.01 -2.98 0.87
N ASN A 169 -6.73 -3.19 1.23
CA ASN A 169 -5.60 -2.79 0.40
C ASN A 169 -5.44 -3.71 -0.83
N TYR A 170 -5.67 -5.01 -0.68
CA TYR A 170 -5.72 -5.94 -1.82
C TYR A 170 -6.81 -5.52 -2.81
N GLY A 171 -7.99 -5.14 -2.31
CA GLY A 171 -9.07 -4.63 -3.13
C GLY A 171 -8.73 -3.30 -3.81
N LEU A 172 -8.16 -2.32 -3.08
CA LEU A 172 -7.73 -1.05 -3.66
C LEU A 172 -6.67 -1.24 -4.74
N PHE A 173 -5.68 -2.11 -4.51
CA PHE A 173 -4.67 -2.44 -5.51
C PHE A 173 -5.27 -3.15 -6.72
N GLN A 174 -6.20 -4.09 -6.52
CA GLN A 174 -6.93 -4.72 -7.62
C GLN A 174 -7.70 -3.70 -8.47
N GLN A 175 -8.31 -2.69 -7.84
CA GLN A 175 -8.99 -1.61 -8.58
C GLN A 175 -8.01 -0.76 -9.38
N PHE A 176 -6.85 -0.45 -8.82
CA PHE A 176 -5.77 0.19 -9.57
C PHE A 176 -5.37 -0.65 -10.78
N LEU A 177 -5.13 -1.96 -10.61
CA LEU A 177 -4.78 -2.86 -11.71
C LEU A 177 -5.86 -2.87 -12.80
N LEU A 178 -7.13 -2.96 -12.40
CA LEU A 178 -8.26 -2.94 -13.33
C LEU A 178 -8.32 -1.63 -14.13
N SER A 179 -8.04 -0.48 -13.49
CA SER A 179 -7.94 0.83 -14.17
C SER A 179 -6.79 0.91 -15.18
N ARG A 180 -5.80 0.01 -15.07
CA ARG A 180 -4.69 -0.15 -16.01
C ARG A 180 -4.91 -1.28 -17.01
N GLY A 181 -6.12 -1.86 -17.06
CA GLY A 181 -6.46 -2.98 -17.95
C GLY A 181 -5.94 -4.34 -17.48
N ILE A 182 -5.36 -4.43 -16.29
CA ILE A 182 -4.85 -5.68 -15.70
C ILE A 182 -5.96 -6.33 -14.88
N LYS A 183 -6.59 -7.37 -15.44
CA LYS A 183 -7.67 -8.10 -14.77
C LYS A 183 -7.09 -9.24 -13.93
N VAL A 184 -7.21 -9.12 -12.61
CA VAL A 184 -6.83 -10.14 -11.62
C VAL A 184 -7.83 -10.15 -10.48
N ASP A 185 -7.97 -11.30 -9.81
CA ASP A 185 -8.82 -11.47 -8.64
C ASP A 185 -7.95 -11.72 -7.40
N LEU A 186 -7.46 -10.62 -6.81
CA LEU A 186 -6.64 -10.61 -5.60
C LEU A 186 -7.47 -10.80 -4.34
N ILE A 187 -8.80 -10.62 -4.40
CA ILE A 187 -9.68 -10.87 -3.27
C ILE A 187 -9.80 -12.38 -3.04
N ASN A 188 -10.06 -13.16 -4.09
CA ASN A 188 -10.17 -14.61 -3.95
C ASN A 188 -8.82 -15.33 -4.07
N ASN A 189 -7.83 -14.71 -4.72
CA ASN A 189 -6.50 -15.29 -4.94
C ASN A 189 -5.39 -14.29 -4.54
N PRO A 190 -5.26 -13.93 -3.26
CA PRO A 190 -4.30 -12.93 -2.79
C PRO A 190 -2.85 -13.30 -3.10
N ASN A 191 -2.54 -14.60 -3.19
CA ASN A 191 -1.19 -15.07 -3.52
C ASN A 191 -0.72 -14.72 -4.96
N LEU A 192 -1.62 -14.24 -5.82
CA LEU A 192 -1.25 -13.67 -7.12
C LEU A 192 -0.29 -12.48 -7.00
N VAL A 193 -0.29 -11.77 -5.87
CA VAL A 193 0.65 -10.67 -5.61
C VAL A 193 2.10 -11.10 -5.81
N VAL A 194 2.49 -12.31 -5.37
CA VAL A 194 3.87 -12.80 -5.47
C VAL A 194 4.08 -13.90 -6.51
N THR A 195 3.03 -14.37 -7.17
CA THR A 195 3.13 -15.45 -8.18
C THR A 195 2.93 -14.96 -9.61
N LYS A 196 2.26 -13.83 -9.82
CA LYS A 196 2.05 -13.27 -11.17
C LYS A 196 3.27 -12.43 -11.61
N MET A 197 3.77 -12.71 -12.81
CA MET A 197 4.97 -12.08 -13.41
C MET A 197 4.68 -11.24 -14.67
N ASP A 198 3.42 -11.19 -15.13
CA ASP A 198 2.97 -10.59 -16.39
C ASP A 198 1.72 -9.68 -16.22
N PRO A 199 1.85 -8.48 -15.61
CA PRO A 199 3.08 -7.89 -15.07
C PRO A 199 3.43 -8.41 -13.66
N PRO A 200 4.67 -8.17 -13.18
CA PRO A 200 5.13 -8.63 -11.88
C PRO A 200 4.47 -7.85 -10.74
N LEU A 201 3.51 -8.50 -10.09
CA LEU A 201 2.63 -7.82 -9.14
C LEU A 201 3.31 -7.48 -7.81
N ALA A 202 4.32 -8.22 -7.36
CA ALA A 202 4.95 -7.98 -6.06
C ALA A 202 5.59 -6.58 -6.00
N MET A 203 6.30 -6.24 -7.07
CA MET A 203 6.95 -4.95 -7.21
C MET A 203 5.94 -3.84 -7.54
N LEU A 204 4.93 -4.16 -8.37
CA LEU A 204 3.89 -3.20 -8.73
C LEU A 204 2.99 -2.83 -7.54
N ALA A 205 2.66 -3.78 -6.66
CA ALA A 205 1.95 -3.56 -5.40
C ALA A 205 2.77 -2.67 -4.45
N SER A 206 4.07 -2.93 -4.36
CA SER A 206 4.99 -2.19 -3.49
C SER A 206 5.13 -0.74 -3.95
N LEU A 207 5.33 -0.51 -5.25
CA LEU A 207 5.34 0.85 -5.80
C LEU A 207 3.97 1.51 -5.70
N TRP A 208 2.88 0.78 -5.93
CA TRP A 208 1.54 1.33 -5.73
C TRP A 208 1.36 1.83 -4.30
N PHE A 209 1.76 1.06 -3.29
CA PHE A 209 1.67 1.47 -1.89
C PHE A 209 2.52 2.71 -1.60
N TYR A 210 3.77 2.74 -2.08
CA TYR A 210 4.68 3.88 -1.90
C TYR A 210 4.14 5.17 -2.56
N MET A 211 3.50 5.05 -3.72
CA MET A 211 3.06 6.16 -4.56
C MET A 211 1.63 6.65 -4.26
N THR A 212 0.81 5.85 -3.57
CA THR A 212 -0.64 6.12 -3.44
C THR A 212 -0.99 6.64 -2.05
N PRO A 213 -1.57 7.84 -1.92
CA PRO A 213 -2.08 8.34 -0.65
C PRO A 213 -3.32 7.55 -0.21
N GLN A 214 -3.40 7.31 1.10
CA GLN A 214 -4.54 6.68 1.75
C GLN A 214 -5.08 7.65 2.82
N PRO A 215 -6.04 8.52 2.47
CA PRO A 215 -6.48 9.58 3.36
C PRO A 215 -6.81 9.11 4.79
N PRO A 216 -6.31 9.82 5.81
CA PRO A 216 -5.64 11.13 5.74
C PRO A 216 -4.13 11.04 5.47
N LYS A 217 -3.55 9.84 5.37
CA LYS A 217 -2.12 9.66 5.11
C LYS A 217 -1.75 10.16 3.69
N PRO A 218 -0.70 10.97 3.54
CA PRO A 218 -0.11 11.25 2.23
C PRO A 218 0.61 10.00 1.69
N SER A 219 1.02 10.02 0.43
CA SER A 219 1.89 8.96 -0.10
C SER A 219 3.31 9.11 0.46
N MET A 220 4.06 8.01 0.55
CA MET A 220 5.46 8.05 0.98
C MET A 220 6.29 8.89 -0.01
N HIS A 221 6.04 8.72 -1.31
CA HIS A 221 6.59 9.54 -2.37
C HIS A 221 6.40 11.05 -2.11
N SER A 222 5.16 11.50 -1.84
CA SER A 222 4.89 12.92 -1.56
C SER A 222 5.67 13.47 -0.36
N ILE A 223 5.95 12.64 0.65
CA ILE A 223 6.78 13.04 1.80
C ILE A 223 8.24 13.21 1.36
N VAL A 224 8.77 12.22 0.65
CA VAL A 224 10.18 12.18 0.22
C VAL A 224 10.50 13.26 -0.79
N VAL A 225 9.57 13.56 -1.70
CA VAL A 225 9.72 14.65 -2.68
C VAL A 225 9.32 16.02 -2.12
N GLY A 226 8.64 16.05 -0.97
CA GLY A 226 8.27 17.27 -0.25
C GLY A 226 6.95 17.92 -0.70
N ASP A 227 6.15 17.22 -1.49
CA ASP A 227 4.79 17.61 -1.92
C ASP A 227 3.69 17.06 -1.00
N TRP A 228 3.84 17.30 0.31
CA TRP A 228 2.88 16.86 1.32
C TRP A 228 2.52 18.01 2.26
N ARG A 229 1.36 17.90 2.91
CA ARG A 229 0.88 18.85 3.92
C ARG A 229 1.13 18.34 5.32
N GLN A 230 1.57 19.23 6.19
CA GLN A 230 1.91 18.95 7.58
C GLN A 230 1.03 19.78 8.52
N SER A 231 0.79 19.28 9.73
CA SER A 231 0.20 20.13 10.77
C SER A 231 1.12 21.32 11.07
N GLU A 232 0.55 22.42 11.56
CA GLU A 232 1.34 23.60 11.92
C GLU A 232 2.38 23.29 13.00
N LYS A 233 2.06 22.38 13.94
CA LYS A 233 2.98 21.94 14.99
C LYS A 233 4.14 21.14 14.40
N ASN A 234 3.85 20.17 13.53
CA ASN A 234 4.89 19.36 12.88
C ASN A 234 5.79 20.21 11.98
N ARG A 235 5.22 21.18 11.26
CA ARG A 235 5.96 22.14 10.44
C ARG A 235 6.95 22.96 11.28
N ARG A 236 6.50 23.49 12.43
CA ARG A 236 7.37 24.21 13.39
C ARG A 236 8.41 23.29 14.04
N ALA A 237 8.05 22.03 14.27
CA ALA A 237 8.96 20.98 14.72
C ALA A 237 9.86 20.44 13.59
N GLY A 238 9.85 21.04 12.40
CA GLY A 238 10.75 20.75 11.27
C GLY A 238 10.47 19.47 10.50
N PHE A 239 9.34 18.80 10.75
CA PHE A 239 8.82 17.77 9.86
C PHE A 239 8.13 18.49 8.70
N SER A 240 8.92 18.95 7.72
CA SER A 240 8.43 19.69 6.56
C SER A 240 9.37 19.54 5.37
N GLY A 241 8.87 19.83 4.16
CA GLY A 241 9.65 19.68 2.94
C GLY A 241 10.00 18.22 2.65
N PRO A 242 11.02 17.97 1.80
CA PRO A 242 11.42 16.61 1.43
C PRO A 242 12.20 15.93 2.56
N ILE A 243 11.59 14.94 3.21
CA ILE A 243 12.09 14.26 4.43
C ILE A 243 11.76 12.76 4.41
N PHE A 244 12.54 11.92 5.11
CA PHE A 244 12.31 10.47 5.14
C PHE A 244 11.45 10.03 6.34
N GLY A 245 11.80 10.44 7.56
CA GLY A 245 11.19 9.93 8.80
C GLY A 245 9.65 9.79 8.84
N PRO A 246 8.86 10.79 8.42
CA PRO A 246 7.39 10.68 8.40
C PRO A 246 6.83 9.56 7.50
N THR A 247 7.63 9.00 6.58
CA THR A 247 7.21 7.83 5.79
C THR A 247 7.04 6.58 6.65
N SER A 248 7.78 6.43 7.76
CA SER A 248 7.64 5.31 8.70
C SER A 248 6.28 5.34 9.44
N LEU A 249 5.68 6.52 9.59
CA LEU A 249 4.31 6.65 10.10
C LEU A 249 3.27 6.15 9.09
N VAL A 250 3.55 6.28 7.78
CA VAL A 250 2.64 5.80 6.73
C VAL A 250 2.60 4.28 6.72
N ILE A 251 3.77 3.64 6.73
CA ILE A 251 3.91 2.18 6.54
C ILE A 251 3.42 1.38 7.75
N ASN A 252 3.93 1.66 8.96
CA ASN A 252 3.66 0.81 10.12
C ASN A 252 3.66 1.55 11.48
N ASN A 253 3.47 2.88 11.49
CA ASN A 253 3.44 3.69 12.72
C ASN A 253 4.68 3.51 13.62
N GLU A 254 5.86 3.41 13.00
CA GLU A 254 7.13 3.10 13.69
C GLU A 254 7.81 4.36 14.27
N CYS A 255 7.05 5.19 14.99
CA CYS A 255 7.56 6.44 15.56
C CYS A 255 8.17 6.29 16.95
N GLY A 256 8.40 5.05 17.41
CA GLY A 256 9.08 4.75 18.67
C GLY A 256 10.55 5.19 18.69
N GLY A 257 11.13 5.44 17.51
CA GLY A 257 12.54 5.75 17.36
C GLY A 257 13.40 4.52 17.14
N GLU A 258 14.69 4.75 16.92
CA GLU A 258 15.68 3.69 16.76
C GLU A 258 16.02 3.07 18.12
N ASP A 259 16.41 1.79 18.11
CA ASP A 259 16.89 1.10 19.31
C ASP A 259 18.22 1.74 19.78
N PRO A 260 18.35 2.11 21.06
CA PRO A 260 19.53 2.78 21.58
C PRO A 260 20.82 1.94 21.53
N GLU A 261 20.72 0.62 21.37
CA GLU A 261 21.83 -0.33 21.27
C GLU A 261 22.04 -0.86 19.84
N GLU A 262 21.50 -0.17 18.82
CA GLU A 262 21.65 -0.52 17.41
C GLU A 262 23.13 -0.74 17.02
N PRO A 263 23.46 -1.88 16.41
CA PRO A 263 24.82 -2.16 15.95
C PRO A 263 25.24 -1.31 14.74
N VAL A 264 24.30 -0.59 14.12
CA VAL A 264 24.55 0.29 12.97
C VAL A 264 24.40 1.75 13.36
N PRO A 265 25.36 2.63 13.03
CA PRO A 265 25.24 4.06 13.31
C PRO A 265 23.98 4.64 12.64
N ALA A 266 23.08 5.16 13.46
CA ALA A 266 21.96 5.94 12.99
C ALA A 266 22.41 7.29 12.41
N GLY A 267 21.71 7.75 11.38
CA GLY A 267 21.79 9.16 10.98
C GLY A 267 21.02 10.07 11.93
N PRO A 268 20.84 11.35 11.60
CA PRO A 268 20.09 12.26 12.45
C PRO A 268 18.64 11.79 12.61
N GLU A 269 18.26 11.35 13.81
CA GLU A 269 16.94 10.84 14.22
C GLU A 269 15.77 11.63 13.61
N ARG A 270 15.84 12.97 13.62
CA ARG A 270 14.77 13.84 13.09
C ARG A 270 14.53 13.70 11.58
N SER A 271 15.52 13.23 10.83
CA SER A 271 15.43 13.06 9.37
C SER A 271 15.08 11.64 8.95
N LEU A 272 15.41 10.65 9.79
CA LEU A 272 15.28 9.22 9.50
C LEU A 272 14.10 8.56 10.24
N SER A 273 13.65 9.14 11.34
CA SER A 273 12.53 8.66 12.14
C SER A 273 11.39 9.69 12.21
N CYS A 274 10.17 9.20 12.44
CA CYS A 274 9.03 10.02 12.84
C CYS A 274 8.95 10.26 14.36
N LYS A 275 9.94 9.78 15.12
CA LYS A 275 10.11 10.08 16.55
C LYS A 275 10.12 11.60 16.78
N GLY A 276 9.25 12.07 17.67
CA GLY A 276 9.09 13.49 17.97
C GLY A 276 8.11 14.25 17.06
N MET A 277 7.46 13.58 16.10
CA MET A 277 6.25 14.15 15.48
C MET A 277 5.20 14.43 16.56
N LEU A 278 4.66 15.65 16.54
CA LEU A 278 3.75 16.15 17.58
C LEU A 278 2.30 15.77 17.32
N ASP A 279 1.95 15.58 16.03
CA ASP A 279 0.65 15.09 15.64
C ASP A 279 0.78 14.01 14.55
N ASN A 280 -0.14 13.04 14.51
CA ASN A 280 -0.25 12.10 13.39
C ASN A 280 -0.90 12.78 12.17
N PHE A 281 -0.92 12.08 11.02
CA PHE A 281 -1.59 12.59 9.82
C PHE A 281 -3.08 12.84 10.02
N ASP A 282 -3.74 12.11 10.93
CA ASP A 282 -5.15 12.29 11.27
C ASP A 282 -5.46 13.65 11.91
N ALA A 283 -4.46 14.35 12.44
CA ALA A 283 -4.63 15.71 12.96
C ALA A 283 -4.86 16.76 11.86
N ILE A 284 -4.65 16.40 10.60
CA ILE A 284 -5.06 17.20 9.45
C ILE A 284 -6.53 16.85 9.17
N PRO A 285 -7.50 17.76 9.41
CA PRO A 285 -8.93 17.45 9.52
C PRO A 285 -9.60 17.23 8.14
N HIS A 286 -9.17 16.20 7.42
CA HIS A 286 -9.56 15.92 6.04
C HIS A 286 -9.55 14.41 5.71
N MET A 287 -9.92 13.58 6.69
CA MET A 287 -10.17 12.15 6.48
C MET A 287 -11.52 11.98 5.80
N TYR A 288 -11.57 12.18 4.49
CA TYR A 288 -12.80 12.12 3.72
C TYR A 288 -12.84 10.91 2.79
N SER A 289 -14.03 10.33 2.69
CA SER A 289 -14.36 9.28 1.73
C SER A 289 -15.71 9.56 1.08
N TRP A 290 -15.91 9.00 -0.12
CA TRP A 290 -17.19 9.08 -0.83
C TRP A 290 -18.21 8.14 -0.20
N GLN A 291 -19.35 8.71 0.19
CA GLN A 291 -20.51 7.98 0.67
C GLN A 291 -21.77 8.39 -0.11
N PRO A 292 -22.86 7.61 -0.03
CA PRO A 292 -24.14 8.06 -0.54
C PRO A 292 -24.56 9.43 0.04
N ASP A 293 -25.11 10.31 -0.79
CA ASP A 293 -25.62 11.63 -0.40
C ASP A 293 -26.98 11.48 0.32
N TRP A 294 -26.92 11.00 1.57
CA TRP A 294 -28.08 10.68 2.39
C TRP A 294 -29.05 11.85 2.50
N GLY A 295 -28.53 13.08 2.58
CA GLY A 295 -29.32 14.30 2.72
C GLY A 295 -30.19 14.63 1.49
N ASN A 296 -29.87 14.08 0.33
CA ASN A 296 -30.56 14.40 -0.93
C ASN A 296 -31.17 13.20 -1.66
N MET A 297 -31.23 12.01 -1.03
CA MET A 297 -31.81 10.80 -1.65
C MET A 297 -33.31 10.87 -1.93
N TRP A 298 -34.03 11.76 -1.24
CA TRP A 298 -35.47 11.98 -1.44
C TRP A 298 -35.80 12.74 -2.74
N ARG A 299 -34.79 13.31 -3.42
CA ARG A 299 -35.01 14.18 -4.59
C ARG A 299 -35.43 13.39 -5.83
N ALA A 300 -36.24 14.02 -6.67
CA ALA A 300 -36.66 13.53 -7.99
C ALA A 300 -35.56 13.67 -9.06
N ARG A 301 -34.37 13.12 -8.78
CA ARG A 301 -33.20 13.10 -9.66
C ARG A 301 -32.37 11.86 -9.35
N PRO A 302 -31.40 11.47 -10.20
CA PRO A 302 -30.53 10.35 -9.89
C PRO A 302 -29.83 10.52 -8.54
N CYS A 303 -29.73 9.42 -7.78
CA CYS A 303 -28.92 9.34 -6.57
C CYS A 303 -27.48 9.77 -6.84
N ASP A 304 -26.87 10.33 -5.81
CA ASP A 304 -25.53 10.89 -5.87
C ASP A 304 -24.73 10.51 -4.61
N CYS A 305 -23.44 10.85 -4.61
CA CYS A 305 -22.55 10.68 -3.49
C CYS A 305 -21.89 12.01 -3.12
N GLU A 306 -21.54 12.14 -1.84
CA GLU A 306 -20.85 13.29 -1.28
C GLU A 306 -19.63 12.86 -0.45
N PRO A 307 -18.59 13.71 -0.30
CA PRO A 307 -17.51 13.46 0.63
C PRO A 307 -17.98 13.57 2.08
N ALA A 308 -17.57 12.64 2.94
CA ALA A 308 -17.87 12.66 4.37
C ALA A 308 -16.68 12.22 5.22
N SER A 309 -16.67 12.65 6.48
CA SER A 309 -15.52 12.52 7.39
C SER A 309 -15.39 11.12 7.99
N TYR A 310 -14.92 10.16 7.21
CA TYR A 310 -14.61 8.80 7.66
C TYR A 310 -13.58 8.09 6.76
N GLY A 311 -12.96 7.03 7.27
CA GLY A 311 -12.06 6.14 6.53
C GLY A 311 -12.81 5.06 5.77
N GLY A 312 -13.34 5.42 4.61
CA GLY A 312 -14.09 4.54 3.73
C GLY A 312 -13.26 3.93 2.60
N PRO A 313 -13.84 2.96 1.85
CA PRO A 313 -13.16 2.26 0.76
C PRO A 313 -12.96 3.10 -0.52
N LEU A 314 -13.65 4.24 -0.63
CA LEU A 314 -13.55 5.15 -1.76
C LEU A 314 -12.97 6.48 -1.28
N PRO A 315 -11.65 6.70 -1.42
CA PRO A 315 -11.03 7.90 -0.88
C PRO A 315 -11.50 9.17 -1.60
N TYR A 316 -11.66 10.25 -0.84
CA TYR A 316 -11.76 11.60 -1.39
C TYR A 316 -10.43 12.32 -1.20
N TYR A 317 -9.89 12.83 -2.30
CA TYR A 317 -8.64 13.56 -2.33
C TYR A 317 -8.92 15.06 -2.29
N ASP A 318 -8.89 15.68 -1.11
CA ASP A 318 -9.06 17.12 -0.95
C ASP A 318 -8.02 17.91 -1.79
N PRO A 319 -8.45 18.80 -2.70
CA PRO A 319 -7.54 19.61 -3.52
C PRO A 319 -6.58 20.50 -2.73
N LYS A 320 -6.85 20.77 -1.46
CA LYS A 320 -5.95 21.54 -0.57
C LYS A 320 -4.76 20.72 -0.09
N LEU A 321 -4.89 19.39 -0.08
CA LEU A 321 -3.93 18.46 0.52
C LEU A 321 -3.23 17.53 -0.46
N TYR A 322 -3.94 17.07 -1.48
CA TYR A 322 -3.44 16.04 -2.38
C TYR A 322 -3.07 16.58 -3.76
N PRO A 323 -2.04 16.02 -4.41
CA PRO A 323 -1.66 16.40 -5.76
C PRO A 323 -2.81 16.29 -6.77
N SER A 324 -2.81 17.17 -7.77
CA SER A 324 -3.90 17.27 -8.77
C SER A 324 -4.23 15.96 -9.49
N LYS A 325 -3.25 15.06 -9.66
CA LYS A 325 -3.45 13.73 -10.25
C LYS A 325 -4.44 12.88 -9.45
N PHE A 326 -4.40 12.94 -8.12
CA PHE A 326 -5.33 12.22 -7.25
C PHE A 326 -6.66 12.95 -7.15
N VAL A 327 -6.65 14.29 -7.14
CA VAL A 327 -7.88 15.09 -7.16
C VAL A 327 -8.74 14.74 -8.38
N LYS A 328 -8.13 14.49 -9.55
CA LYS A 328 -8.85 14.05 -10.77
C LYS A 328 -9.56 12.70 -10.62
N GLU A 329 -9.10 11.85 -9.69
CA GLU A 329 -9.75 10.57 -9.40
C GLU A 329 -11.03 10.73 -8.57
N ASN A 330 -11.30 11.92 -8.00
CA ASN A 330 -12.51 12.16 -7.22
C ASN A 330 -13.79 11.97 -8.04
N ASP A 331 -13.83 12.45 -9.28
CA ASP A 331 -14.99 12.27 -10.15
C ASP A 331 -15.23 10.78 -10.42
N ARG A 332 -14.14 10.03 -10.65
CA ARG A 332 -14.20 8.58 -10.82
C ARG A 332 -14.68 7.88 -9.55
N ASN A 333 -14.15 8.23 -8.37
CA ASN A 333 -14.57 7.64 -7.09
C ASN A 333 -16.01 8.00 -6.72
N ARG A 334 -16.48 9.21 -7.02
CA ARG A 334 -17.89 9.59 -6.90
C ARG A 334 -18.76 8.68 -7.76
N LEU A 335 -18.41 8.50 -9.04
CA LEU A 335 -19.18 7.64 -9.94
C LEU A 335 -19.16 6.16 -9.51
N ARG A 336 -18.06 5.68 -8.91
CA ARG A 336 -17.98 4.35 -8.30
C ARG A 336 -18.92 4.21 -7.10
N CYS A 337 -19.02 5.24 -6.26
CA CYS A 337 -19.99 5.28 -5.18
C CYS A 337 -21.42 5.26 -5.74
N VAL A 338 -21.74 6.08 -6.74
CA VAL A 338 -23.06 6.07 -7.39
C VAL A 338 -23.37 4.70 -7.99
N TYR A 339 -22.41 4.07 -8.67
CA TYR A 339 -22.54 2.71 -9.18
C TYR A 339 -22.99 1.73 -8.07
N SER A 340 -22.33 1.78 -6.92
CA SER A 340 -22.66 0.86 -5.80
C SER A 340 -24.07 1.06 -5.24
N ILE A 341 -24.59 2.29 -5.24
CA ILE A 341 -25.96 2.59 -4.81
C ILE A 341 -26.98 1.88 -5.69
N TYR A 342 -26.80 1.93 -7.02
CA TYR A 342 -27.76 1.32 -7.95
C TYR A 342 -27.59 -0.18 -8.10
N GLU A 343 -26.36 -0.68 -7.99
CA GLU A 343 -26.08 -2.10 -8.16
C GLU A 343 -26.43 -2.91 -6.90
N SER A 344 -26.22 -2.35 -5.71
CA SER A 344 -26.55 -3.01 -4.43
C SER A 344 -27.13 -2.01 -3.41
N PRO A 345 -28.33 -1.46 -3.64
CA PRO A 345 -28.94 -0.47 -2.75
C PRO A 345 -29.14 -1.00 -1.31
N SER A 346 -29.49 -2.28 -1.18
CA SER A 346 -29.72 -2.92 0.12
C SER A 346 -28.47 -2.96 1.01
N THR A 347 -27.27 -3.04 0.41
CA THR A 347 -26.00 -2.91 1.14
C THR A 347 -25.98 -1.61 1.94
N PHE A 348 -26.43 -0.51 1.34
CA PHE A 348 -26.49 0.80 1.96
C PHE A 348 -27.81 1.05 2.72
N ARG A 349 -28.61 0.00 2.96
CA ARG A 349 -29.95 0.09 3.57
C ARG A 349 -30.87 1.04 2.78
N LEU A 350 -30.73 1.06 1.46
CA LEU A 350 -31.53 1.86 0.54
C LEU A 350 -32.58 1.01 -0.15
N ASP A 351 -33.76 1.59 -0.32
CA ASP A 351 -34.85 1.09 -1.14
C ASP A 351 -35.66 2.26 -1.74
N GLU A 352 -36.63 1.97 -2.60
CA GLU A 352 -37.44 3.04 -3.22
C GLU A 352 -38.33 3.82 -2.23
N GLY A 353 -38.55 3.29 -1.03
CA GLY A 353 -39.34 3.93 0.02
C GLY A 353 -38.55 5.00 0.77
N ASN A 354 -37.25 4.76 1.03
CA ASN A 354 -36.38 5.71 1.73
C ASN A 354 -35.42 6.48 0.81
N ALA A 355 -35.21 6.02 -0.43
CA ALA A 355 -34.39 6.67 -1.46
C ALA A 355 -35.12 6.74 -2.82
N PRO A 356 -36.13 7.62 -2.96
CA PRO A 356 -36.82 7.88 -4.23
C PRO A 356 -35.92 8.18 -5.43
N CYS A 357 -34.71 8.69 -5.22
CA CYS A 357 -33.72 8.92 -6.27
C CYS A 357 -33.37 7.66 -7.09
N LEU A 358 -33.55 6.46 -6.52
CA LEU A 358 -33.27 5.18 -7.18
C LEU A 358 -34.12 4.96 -8.45
N LYS A 359 -35.28 5.61 -8.53
CA LYS A 359 -36.16 5.57 -9.71
C LYS A 359 -35.57 6.30 -10.92
N TYR A 360 -34.58 7.17 -10.71
CA TYR A 360 -34.01 8.03 -11.73
C TYR A 360 -32.62 7.54 -12.13
N LYS A 361 -32.54 6.74 -13.19
CA LYS A 361 -31.24 6.18 -13.60
C LYS A 361 -30.28 7.26 -14.13
N PRO A 362 -28.97 7.16 -13.83
CA PRO A 362 -27.95 7.98 -14.47
C PRO A 362 -27.99 7.81 -15.99
N LYS A 363 -27.75 8.90 -16.74
CA LYS A 363 -27.71 8.87 -18.22
C LYS A 363 -26.42 8.27 -18.79
N ILE A 364 -25.45 8.00 -17.92
CA ILE A 364 -24.14 7.45 -18.26
C ILE A 364 -24.07 5.97 -17.85
N SER A 365 -23.32 5.16 -18.61
CA SER A 365 -23.07 3.76 -18.25
C SER A 365 -22.01 3.70 -17.15
N LEU A 366 -22.46 3.41 -15.93
CA LEU A 366 -21.60 3.27 -14.77
C LEU A 366 -20.98 1.87 -14.71
N THR A 367 -19.77 1.80 -14.14
CA THR A 367 -19.03 0.54 -13.93
C THR A 367 -18.40 0.53 -12.54
N LYS A 368 -17.90 -0.63 -12.10
CA LYS A 368 -17.14 -0.76 -10.83
C LYS A 368 -15.87 0.11 -10.79
N THR A 369 -15.37 0.55 -11.95
CA THR A 369 -14.24 1.49 -12.11
C THR A 369 -14.67 2.95 -12.29
N GLY A 370 -15.97 3.25 -12.27
CA GLY A 370 -16.54 4.59 -12.39
C GLY A 370 -17.42 4.73 -13.62
N PHE A 371 -16.84 4.63 -14.81
CA PHE A 371 -17.57 4.70 -16.07
C PHE A 371 -16.86 3.91 -17.16
N LYS A 372 -17.56 3.68 -18.28
CA LYS A 372 -17.00 3.09 -19.50
C LYS A 372 -16.61 4.23 -20.44
N ASP A 373 -15.32 4.35 -20.76
CA ASP A 373 -14.84 5.23 -21.85
C ASP A 373 -15.45 4.81 -23.20
#